data_AF-E9GKW7-F1
#
_entry.id   AF-E9GKW7-F1
#
_cell.length_a   1.000
_cell.length_b   1.000
_cell.length_c   1.000
_cell.angle_alpha   90.00
_cell.angle_beta   90.00
_cell.angle_gamma   90.00
#
_symmetry.space_group_name_H-M   'P 1'
#
loop_
_entity.id
_entity.type
_entity.pdbx_description
1 polymer ?
#
loop_
_entity_poly.entity_id
_entity_poly.type
_entity_poly.pdbx_seq_one_letter_code
_entity_poly.pdbx_strand_id
1 'polypeptide(L)'
;MDGHKNSNHVDDHCLDFQNVTIPSGSTYIPGSDPCVLCLCEHGKNLWCQAVRCAASEDCLFYTTGKSCCEFICMDRVVEVICGFCLLSLLMIGVFVYYLHRKNRKMATGISMNKSDADVALVDHSSIYEKKVKI
;
A
#
# COMPACT_ATOMS: atom_id res chain seq x y z
N MET A 1 -22.23 3.47 65.83
CA MET A 1 -22.89 2.14 65.71
C MET A 1 -23.47 2.13 64.32
N ASP A 2 -22.60 1.86 63.38
CA ASP A 2 -22.80 2.06 61.95
C ASP A 2 -23.07 0.69 61.35
N GLY A 3 -24.26 0.50 60.79
CA GLY A 3 -24.62 -0.81 60.27
C GLY A 3 -26.06 -0.87 59.83
N HIS A 4 -26.34 -0.32 58.66
CA HIS A 4 -27.33 -0.86 57.72
C HIS A 4 -27.14 -0.18 56.36
N LYS A 5 -26.08 -0.55 55.63
CA LYS A 5 -26.11 -0.47 54.17
C LYS A 5 -26.32 -1.88 53.65
N ASN A 6 -27.59 -2.29 53.60
CA ASN A 6 -27.99 -3.45 52.82
C ASN A 6 -27.93 -3.07 51.33
N SER A 7 -26.71 -2.99 50.80
CA SER A 7 -26.54 -3.11 49.36
C SER A 7 -26.62 -4.60 49.06
N ASN A 8 -27.83 -5.06 48.70
CA ASN A 8 -27.94 -6.17 47.79
C ASN A 8 -27.24 -5.73 46.49
N HIS A 9 -25.92 -5.82 46.45
CA HIS A 9 -25.20 -5.85 45.20
C HIS A 9 -25.55 -7.21 44.63
N VAL A 10 -26.66 -7.27 43.90
CA VAL A 10 -26.79 -8.27 42.86
C VAL A 10 -25.56 -7.99 42.00
N ASP A 11 -24.62 -8.92 42.04
CA ASP A 11 -23.52 -8.97 41.09
C ASP A 11 -24.18 -9.19 39.73
N ASP A 12 -24.64 -8.07 39.16
CA ASP A 12 -25.53 -8.00 38.02
C ASP A 12 -24.61 -8.23 36.82
N HIS A 13 -24.37 -9.49 36.45
CA HIS A 13 -23.56 -9.84 35.30
C HIS A 13 -24.44 -9.98 34.06
N CYS A 14 -23.98 -9.51 32.90
CA CYS A 14 -24.63 -9.82 31.64
C CYS A 14 -24.16 -11.18 31.12
N LEU A 15 -25.01 -11.85 30.33
CA LEU A 15 -24.58 -12.98 29.52
C LEU A 15 -24.47 -12.51 28.07
N ASP A 16 -23.35 -12.83 27.42
CA ASP A 16 -23.22 -12.63 25.98
C ASP A 16 -23.98 -13.72 25.19
N PHE A 17 -23.96 -13.62 23.86
CA PHE A 17 -24.60 -14.58 22.96
C PHE A 17 -24.01 -16.01 23.03
N GLN A 18 -22.88 -16.20 23.69
CA GLN A 18 -22.21 -17.48 23.93
C GLN A 18 -22.36 -17.93 25.39
N ASN A 19 -23.24 -17.28 26.18
CA ASN A 19 -23.44 -17.51 27.60
C ASN A 19 -22.19 -17.25 28.47
N VAL A 20 -21.29 -16.39 28.02
CA VAL A 20 -20.15 -15.92 28.82
C VAL A 20 -20.61 -14.80 29.76
N THR A 21 -20.22 -14.92 31.03
CA THR A 21 -20.52 -13.93 32.06
C THR A 21 -19.64 -12.69 31.91
N ILE A 22 -20.28 -11.55 31.69
CA ILE A 22 -19.65 -10.23 31.52
C ILE A 22 -19.92 -9.38 32.77
N PRO A 23 -18.89 -8.85 33.44
CA PRO A 23 -19.07 -7.97 34.60
C PRO A 23 -19.86 -6.70 34.24
N SER A 24 -20.74 -6.26 35.16
CA SER A 24 -21.41 -4.96 35.03
C SER A 24 -20.42 -3.82 34.84
N GLY A 25 -20.74 -2.91 33.92
CA GLY A 25 -19.93 -1.74 33.59
C GLY A 25 -18.71 -2.03 32.71
N SER A 26 -18.52 -3.28 32.28
CA SER A 26 -17.40 -3.65 31.40
C SER A 26 -17.77 -3.63 29.92
N THR A 27 -16.79 -3.27 29.09
CA THR A 27 -16.89 -3.34 27.63
C THR A 27 -16.12 -4.54 27.08
N TYR A 28 -16.64 -5.17 26.04
CA TYR A 28 -15.99 -6.31 25.36
C TYR A 28 -16.35 -6.36 23.88
N ILE A 29 -15.60 -7.15 23.11
CA ILE A 29 -15.80 -7.35 21.67
C ILE A 29 -16.38 -8.77 21.47
N PRO A 30 -17.62 -8.92 20.99
CA PRO A 30 -18.21 -10.22 20.77
C PRO A 30 -17.75 -10.84 19.44
N GLY A 31 -17.56 -12.16 19.44
CA GLY A 31 -17.37 -12.94 18.21
C GLY A 31 -16.11 -12.57 17.42
N SER A 32 -16.20 -12.65 16.09
CA SER A 32 -15.05 -12.49 15.18
C SER A 32 -14.95 -11.11 14.53
N ASP A 33 -15.98 -10.26 14.68
CA ASP A 33 -15.93 -8.90 14.15
C ASP A 33 -15.26 -7.98 15.19
N PRO A 34 -14.01 -7.57 14.95
CA PRO A 34 -13.28 -6.77 15.93
C PRO A 34 -13.89 -5.38 16.12
N CYS A 35 -14.79 -4.94 15.23
CA CYS A 35 -15.37 -3.60 15.22
C CYS A 35 -16.74 -3.50 15.89
N VAL A 36 -17.20 -4.56 16.55
CA VAL A 36 -18.36 -4.47 17.43
C VAL A 36 -17.89 -4.31 18.86
N LEU A 37 -18.31 -3.23 19.52
CA LEU A 37 -18.06 -3.01 20.94
C LEU A 37 -19.38 -3.10 21.70
N CYS A 38 -19.42 -3.94 22.72
CA CYS A 38 -20.58 -4.11 23.58
C CYS A 38 -20.27 -3.67 25.02
N LEU A 39 -21.25 -3.10 25.70
CA LEU A 39 -21.24 -2.69 27.10
C LEU A 39 -22.30 -3.49 27.86
N CYS A 40 -21.92 -4.03 29.03
CA CYS A 40 -22.87 -4.58 29.99
C CYS A 40 -23.34 -3.49 30.96
N GLU A 41 -24.62 -3.13 30.90
CA GLU A 41 -25.20 -2.11 31.77
C GLU A 41 -26.18 -2.74 32.77
N HIS A 42 -25.91 -2.55 34.07
CA HIS A 42 -26.73 -3.02 35.19
C HIS A 42 -27.12 -4.52 35.11
N GLY A 43 -26.23 -5.38 34.57
CA GLY A 43 -26.38 -6.84 34.55
C GLY A 43 -27.56 -7.43 33.81
N LYS A 44 -28.30 -6.61 33.06
CA LYS A 44 -29.49 -7.06 32.33
C LYS A 44 -29.48 -6.64 30.88
N ASN A 45 -28.82 -5.53 30.56
CA ASN A 45 -28.85 -4.95 29.24
C ASN A 45 -27.46 -5.01 28.61
N LEU A 46 -27.39 -5.64 27.45
CA LEU A 46 -26.23 -5.62 26.59
C LEU A 46 -26.45 -4.58 25.50
N TRP A 47 -25.59 -3.57 25.42
CA TRP A 47 -25.67 -2.54 24.39
C TRP A 47 -24.45 -2.64 23.47
N CYS A 48 -24.68 -2.87 22.18
CA CYS A 48 -23.63 -3.07 21.19
C CYS A 48 -23.68 -2.00 20.10
N GLN A 49 -22.51 -1.46 19.77
CA GLN A 49 -22.35 -0.48 18.71
C GLN A 49 -21.22 -0.89 17.76
N ALA A 50 -21.47 -0.69 16.46
CA ALA A 50 -20.43 -0.80 15.45
C ALA A 50 -19.53 0.44 15.49
N VAL A 51 -18.23 0.20 15.67
CA VAL A 51 -17.18 1.21 15.58
C VAL A 51 -16.99 1.57 14.10
N ARG A 52 -16.97 2.86 13.81
CA ARG A 52 -16.65 3.39 12.48
C ARG A 52 -15.37 4.20 12.56
N CYS A 53 -14.42 3.85 11.71
CA CYS A 53 -13.12 4.51 11.65
C CYS A 53 -12.89 5.11 10.26
N ALA A 54 -12.21 6.25 10.24
CA ALA A 54 -11.72 6.88 9.03
C ALA A 54 -10.21 6.64 8.93
N ALA A 55 -9.72 6.36 7.73
CA ALA A 55 -8.30 6.34 7.47
C ALA A 55 -7.70 7.75 7.53
N SER A 56 -6.39 7.83 7.79
CA SER A 56 -5.66 9.11 7.79
C SER A 56 -5.60 9.73 6.39
N GLU A 57 -5.59 11.07 6.31
CA GLU A 57 -5.48 11.81 5.05
C GLU A 57 -4.17 11.49 4.30
N ASP A 58 -3.11 11.18 5.04
CA ASP A 58 -1.78 10.88 4.50
C ASP A 58 -1.65 9.46 3.92
N CYS A 59 -2.67 8.61 4.07
CA CYS A 59 -2.62 7.20 3.67
C CYS A 59 -3.79 6.88 2.72
N LEU A 60 -3.65 7.29 1.46
CA LEU A 60 -4.71 7.19 0.45
C LEU A 60 -4.94 5.75 -0.03
N PHE A 61 -3.87 4.96 -0.10
CA PHE A 61 -3.92 3.56 -0.51
C PHE A 61 -3.63 2.67 0.69
N TYR A 62 -4.67 2.06 1.23
CA TYR A 62 -4.56 1.17 2.38
C TYR A 62 -5.39 -0.09 2.21
N THR A 63 -5.01 -1.12 2.96
CA THR A 63 -5.88 -2.26 3.27
C THR A 63 -6.24 -2.22 4.75
N THR A 64 -7.28 -2.96 5.13
CA THR A 64 -7.65 -3.12 6.55
C THR A 64 -6.89 -4.30 7.15
N GLY A 65 -6.43 -4.14 8.39
CA GLY A 65 -5.77 -5.18 9.17
C GLY A 65 -6.75 -6.16 9.83
N LYS A 66 -6.25 -6.89 10.84
CA LYS A 66 -7.06 -7.87 11.61
C LYS A 66 -7.74 -7.24 12.80
N SER A 67 -7.20 -6.13 13.30
CA SER A 67 -7.74 -5.40 14.43
C SER A 67 -8.69 -4.32 13.93
N CYS A 68 -9.66 -3.91 14.77
CA CYS A 68 -10.54 -2.82 14.38
C CYS A 68 -9.75 -1.53 14.20
N CYS A 69 -10.04 -0.79 13.13
CA CYS A 69 -9.37 0.46 12.78
C CYS A 69 -7.87 0.33 12.47
N GLU A 70 -7.42 -0.89 12.16
CA GLU A 70 -6.07 -1.12 11.66
C GLU A 70 -6.04 -0.84 10.16
N PHE A 71 -5.29 0.19 9.76
CA PHE A 71 -5.07 0.55 8.36
C PHE A 71 -3.60 0.31 8.01
N ILE A 72 -3.35 -0.41 6.93
CA ILE A 72 -2.01 -0.77 6.46
C ILE A 72 -1.77 -0.07 5.12
N CYS A 73 -0.87 0.91 5.11
CA CYS A 73 -0.58 1.74 3.94
C CYS A 73 0.27 1.00 2.89
N MET A 74 -0.01 1.23 1.61
CA MET A 74 0.60 0.54 0.46
C MET A 74 1.59 1.43 -0.33
N ASP A 75 2.18 2.44 0.32
CA ASP A 75 3.01 3.46 -0.34
C ASP A 75 4.16 2.88 -1.16
N ARG A 76 4.84 1.88 -0.61
CA ARG A 76 6.00 1.26 -1.29
C ARG A 76 5.61 0.51 -2.57
N VAL A 77 4.38 0.02 -2.66
CA VAL A 77 3.93 -0.74 -3.83
C VAL A 77 3.62 0.21 -4.98
N VAL A 78 3.01 1.36 -4.69
CA VAL A 78 2.67 2.36 -5.71
C VAL A 78 3.92 2.99 -6.30
N GLU A 79 4.90 3.35 -5.46
CA GLU A 79 6.19 3.88 -5.92
C GLU A 79 6.94 2.90 -6.83
N VAL A 80 6.96 1.63 -6.42
CA VAL A 80 7.66 0.56 -7.15
C VAL A 80 6.96 0.22 -8.46
N ILE A 81 5.63 0.11 -8.48
CA ILE A 81 4.85 -0.13 -9.69
C ILE A 81 4.99 1.04 -10.66
N CYS A 82 4.89 2.29 -10.20
CA CYS A 82 5.12 3.45 -11.06
C CYS A 82 6.53 3.45 -11.65
N GLY A 83 7.55 3.17 -10.84
CA GLY A 83 8.93 3.06 -11.32
C GLY A 83 9.09 1.98 -12.40
N PHE A 84 8.59 0.77 -12.17
CA PHE A 84 8.68 -0.32 -13.14
C PHE A 84 7.84 -0.08 -14.40
N CYS A 85 6.66 0.53 -14.27
CA CYS A 85 5.82 0.90 -15.41
C CYS A 85 6.54 1.94 -16.29
N LEU A 86 7.13 2.98 -15.69
CA LEU A 86 7.87 4.00 -16.43
C LEU A 86 9.09 3.41 -17.15
N LEU A 87 9.88 2.58 -16.46
CA LEU A 87 11.03 1.90 -17.08
C LEU A 87 10.59 0.98 -18.22
N SER A 88 9.50 0.23 -18.02
CA SER A 88 8.96 -0.66 -19.06
C SER A 88 8.50 0.11 -20.28
N LEU A 89 7.82 1.25 -20.11
CA LEU A 89 7.40 2.12 -21.20
C LEU A 89 8.59 2.72 -21.97
N LEU A 90 9.64 3.13 -21.26
CA LEU A 90 10.88 3.60 -21.89
C LEU A 90 11.54 2.50 -22.72
N MET A 91 11.65 1.27 -22.19
CA MET A 91 12.24 0.14 -22.90
C MET A 91 11.43 -0.25 -24.14
N ILE A 92 10.10 -0.25 -24.04
CA ILE A 92 9.22 -0.48 -25.19
C ILE A 92 9.41 0.63 -26.23
N GLY A 93 9.48 1.90 -25.81
CA GLY A 93 9.73 3.04 -26.70
C GLY A 93 11.07 2.94 -27.45
N VAL A 94 12.15 2.58 -26.75
CA VAL A 94 13.48 2.35 -27.34
C VAL A 94 13.45 1.18 -28.32
N PHE A 95 12.75 0.09 -27.98
CA PHE A 95 12.61 -1.07 -28.85
C PHE A 95 11.85 -0.72 -30.14
N VAL A 96 10.71 -0.03 -30.02
CA VAL A 96 9.95 0.46 -31.17
C VAL A 96 10.78 1.42 -32.02
N TYR A 97 11.54 2.33 -31.40
CA TYR A 97 12.45 3.21 -32.11
C TYR A 97 13.53 2.43 -32.87
N TYR A 98 14.12 1.40 -32.26
CA TYR A 98 15.11 0.55 -32.91
C TYR A 98 14.53 -0.22 -34.09
N LEU A 99 13.35 -0.82 -33.93
CA LEU A 99 12.63 -1.50 -35.01
C LEU A 99 12.30 -0.53 -36.14
N HIS A 100 11.79 0.65 -35.82
CA HIS A 100 11.47 1.66 -36.80
C HIS A 100 12.72 2.18 -37.52
N ARG A 101 13.84 2.40 -36.82
CA ARG A 101 15.12 2.76 -37.42
C ARG A 101 15.63 1.66 -38.35
N LYS A 102 15.54 0.39 -37.93
CA LYS A 102 15.92 -0.77 -38.75
C LYS A 102 15.05 -0.88 -39.99
N ASN A 103 13.74 -0.72 -39.85
CA ASN A 103 12.79 -0.74 -40.98
C ASN A 103 13.02 0.44 -41.93
N ARG A 104 13.34 1.63 -41.43
CA ARG A 104 13.74 2.78 -42.26
C ARG A 104 14.98 2.47 -43.09
N LYS A 105 16.01 1.83 -42.51
CA LYS A 105 17.19 1.37 -43.25
C LYS A 105 16.85 0.33 -44.34
N MET A 106 15.76 -0.42 -44.19
CA MET A 106 15.32 -1.42 -45.17
C MET A 106 14.37 -0.85 -46.24
N ALA A 107 13.61 0.21 -45.93
CA ALA A 107 12.70 0.88 -46.86
C ALA A 107 13.44 1.80 -47.84
N THR A 108 14.55 2.42 -47.41
CA THR A 108 15.49 3.10 -48.31
C THR A 108 16.49 2.08 -48.84
N GLY A 109 16.15 1.37 -49.90
CA GLY A 109 17.02 0.40 -50.57
C GLY A 109 18.28 1.03 -51.16
N ILE A 110 19.27 1.33 -50.32
CA ILE A 110 20.66 1.52 -50.72
C ILE A 110 21.46 0.39 -50.08
N SER A 111 21.84 -0.56 -50.93
CA SER A 111 23.04 -1.38 -50.75
C SER A 111 24.22 -0.42 -50.51
N MET A 112 24.54 -0.14 -49.25
CA MET A 112 25.88 0.33 -48.92
C MET A 112 26.68 -0.91 -48.55
N ASN A 113 27.57 -1.24 -49.47
CA ASN A 113 28.62 -2.20 -49.29
C ASN A 113 29.34 -1.98 -47.95
N LYS A 114 29.82 -3.09 -47.43
CA LYS A 114 30.73 -3.24 -46.29
C LYS A 114 31.95 -2.32 -46.42
N SER A 115 31.83 -1.05 -46.01
CA SER A 115 32.92 -0.10 -45.70
C SER A 115 32.31 1.29 -45.50
N ASP A 116 31.75 1.56 -44.34
CA ASP A 116 31.57 2.92 -43.76
C ASP A 116 30.96 2.71 -42.37
N ALA A 117 31.80 2.22 -41.47
CA ALA A 117 31.62 2.43 -40.05
C ALA A 117 31.89 3.92 -39.75
N ASP A 118 31.43 4.39 -38.59
CA ASP A 118 31.83 5.66 -37.98
C ASP A 118 31.05 6.93 -38.40
N VAL A 119 29.78 7.05 -37.99
CA VAL A 119 29.23 8.29 -37.36
C VAL A 119 27.99 7.91 -36.55
N ALA A 120 28.19 7.55 -35.29
CA ALA A 120 27.30 7.81 -34.14
C ALA A 120 27.72 6.95 -32.94
N LEU A 121 29.02 6.97 -32.62
CA LEU A 121 29.52 6.64 -31.29
C LEU A 121 30.28 7.89 -30.89
N VAL A 122 29.62 8.78 -30.15
CA VAL A 122 30.35 9.78 -29.35
C VAL A 122 31.00 8.97 -28.24
N ASP A 123 32.13 8.33 -28.58
CA ASP A 123 33.04 7.75 -27.60
C ASP A 123 33.87 8.89 -27.02
N HIS A 124 33.79 9.03 -25.70
CA HIS A 124 34.39 10.11 -24.95
C HIS A 124 35.86 9.75 -24.66
N SER A 125 36.75 9.90 -25.65
CA SER A 125 38.19 9.91 -25.36
C SER A 125 39.03 10.53 -26.47
N SER A 126 40.01 11.34 -26.07
CA SER A 126 41.13 11.86 -26.87
C SER A 126 40.93 13.19 -27.62
N ILE A 127 40.78 14.28 -26.87
CA ILE A 127 41.19 15.63 -27.32
C ILE A 127 42.40 16.07 -26.49
N TYR A 128 43.56 15.42 -26.66
CA TYR A 128 44.86 16.02 -26.32
C TYR A 128 45.97 15.43 -27.20
N GLU A 129 46.01 15.77 -28.49
CA GLU A 129 47.30 16.04 -29.14
C GLU A 129 47.08 16.82 -30.44
N LYS A 130 47.21 18.15 -30.36
CA LYS A 130 47.46 18.97 -31.55
C LYS A 130 48.93 18.76 -31.94
N LYS A 131 49.20 18.03 -33.03
CA LYS A 131 50.48 18.14 -33.73
C LYS A 131 50.38 19.20 -34.81
N VAL A 132 50.99 20.34 -34.53
CA VAL A 132 51.31 21.40 -35.49
C VAL A 132 52.36 20.87 -36.47
N LYS A 133 52.19 21.19 -37.75
CA LYS A 133 53.19 20.95 -38.80
C LYS A 133 53.47 22.28 -39.51
N ILE A 134 54.67 22.82 -39.28
CA ILE A 134 55.45 23.60 -40.27
C ILE A 134 56.86 23.04 -40.18
#